data_AF-A0A937QMC9-F1
#
_entry.id   AF-A0A937QMC9-F1
#
_cell.length_a   1.000
_cell.length_b   1.000
_cell.length_c   1.000
_cell.angle_alpha   90.00
_cell.angle_beta   90.00
_cell.angle_gamma   90.00
#
_symmetry.space_group_name_H-M   'P 1'
#
loop_
_entity.id
_entity.type
_entity.pdbx_description
1 polymer ?
#
loop_
_entity_poly.entity_id
_entity_poly.type
_entity_poly.pdbx_seq_one_letter_code
_entity_poly.pdbx_strand_id
1 'polypeptide(L)'
;MRTIKRAVVVVVLVALVLAPNLSARAGIDRESLRQAEISSKIAGYSLSKVKRWLHEVAIKRIDPETGLYIGDGRWNYRDTAADCYPFLCWAAHVTDIDLLYGPIRDVLDAERKLCNHLDRIPARFDLKKGKRDDSVSYDALIFGASEYVKDGLIAIVEVTGKADWFERMREIEDDVWKHARVETPFGKIPSTNVEVNGEQLQALTRLYTMTGEKKYLEWARRLGDYYFSNEDFVPERLRDHGCEIIGGLGLLLAVESELKSDRLEVYKKQLKRIFDTILEKGCNEDGMMYNHITKREGSSGRLSDGWGYNYVGYICYDMIVGEGVYRSHIERTLRNLSKPKYQNYPWEGTSIDGFADSVEGGIYVLNRYPIKEGFDWVDSEVAANIARSGDPLETAELWGTMKLQANGVRTTIMHALMHTQGLIARPWDLGTELGARATSNSLIVTIKASKNYNGKIIFDVPRHKHLMGFEKDWPRMNTLPEWFTVGLDRTYRITNVRTHKTQTRTGKQLHDGLELRLKAAERTTLLVEPIHNL
;
A
#
# COMPACT_ATOMS: atom_id res chain seq x y z
N MET A 1 -20.20 -85.91 23.79
CA MET A 1 -20.00 -84.76 24.71
C MET A 1 -19.37 -83.61 23.92
N ARG A 2 -20.10 -82.49 23.86
CA ARG A 2 -19.71 -81.08 23.60
C ARG A 2 -18.47 -80.76 22.73
N THR A 3 -18.66 -80.25 21.50
CA THR A 3 -18.69 -78.83 21.06
C THR A 3 -17.34 -78.11 20.93
N ILE A 4 -16.88 -78.00 19.67
CA ILE A 4 -16.37 -76.82 18.93
C ILE A 4 -15.82 -75.62 19.74
N LYS A 5 -14.57 -75.23 19.46
CA LYS A 5 -14.20 -73.82 19.24
C LYS A 5 -13.18 -73.70 18.09
N ARG A 6 -13.61 -73.01 17.03
CA ARG A 6 -12.80 -72.52 15.91
C ARG A 6 -11.98 -71.32 16.40
N ALA A 7 -10.68 -71.31 16.16
CA ALA A 7 -9.85 -70.11 16.24
C ALA A 7 -9.59 -69.63 14.80
N VAL A 8 -10.07 -68.42 14.49
CA VAL A 8 -9.79 -67.71 13.24
C VAL A 8 -8.44 -67.05 13.40
N VAL A 9 -7.45 -67.47 12.61
CA VAL A 9 -6.18 -66.76 12.43
C VAL A 9 -6.40 -65.72 11.33
N VAL A 10 -6.39 -64.45 11.70
CA VAL A 10 -6.33 -63.33 10.75
C VAL A 10 -4.87 -63.17 10.34
N VAL A 11 -4.56 -63.55 9.10
CA VAL A 11 -3.29 -63.24 8.44
C VAL A 11 -3.33 -61.77 8.05
N VAL A 12 -2.58 -60.93 8.76
CA VAL A 12 -2.29 -59.56 8.31
C VAL A 12 -1.21 -59.66 7.23
N LEU A 13 -1.63 -59.54 5.98
CA LEU A 13 -0.73 -59.41 4.84
C LEU A 13 -0.03 -58.04 4.93
N VAL A 14 1.23 -58.03 5.35
CA VAL A 14 2.13 -56.88 5.16
C VAL A 14 2.55 -56.89 3.69
N ALA A 15 1.81 -56.17 2.85
CA ALA A 15 2.21 -55.91 1.49
C ALA A 15 3.31 -54.83 1.50
N LEU A 16 4.56 -55.28 1.40
CA LEU A 16 5.68 -54.51 0.86
C LEU A 16 5.32 -54.10 -0.57
N VAL A 17 4.78 -52.89 -0.74
CA VAL A 17 4.66 -52.27 -2.06
C VAL A 17 5.87 -51.36 -2.25
N LEU A 18 6.75 -51.84 -3.11
CA LEU A 18 7.84 -51.14 -3.78
C LEU A 18 7.47 -49.69 -4.10
N ALA A 19 8.41 -48.79 -3.79
CA ALA A 19 8.36 -47.38 -4.13
C ALA A 19 7.97 -47.14 -5.61
N PRO A 20 7.03 -46.22 -5.87
CA PRO A 20 6.96 -45.52 -7.14
C PRO A 20 7.52 -44.10 -6.97
N ASN A 21 8.62 -43.86 -7.69
CA ASN A 21 8.99 -42.57 -8.30
C ASN A 21 9.35 -41.38 -7.39
N LEU A 22 10.65 -41.34 -7.06
CA LEU A 22 11.48 -40.14 -7.12
C LEU A 22 11.41 -39.50 -8.54
N SER A 23 10.29 -38.85 -8.87
CA SER A 23 10.17 -37.94 -10.04
C SER A 23 8.88 -37.11 -10.01
N ALA A 24 8.40 -36.69 -8.84
CA ALA A 24 7.45 -35.59 -8.75
C ALA A 24 8.20 -34.25 -8.83
N ARG A 25 8.77 -33.91 -10.01
CA ARG A 25 9.00 -32.50 -10.33
C ARG A 25 7.62 -31.88 -10.45
N ALA A 26 7.23 -31.07 -9.48
CA ALA A 26 5.96 -30.35 -9.46
C ALA A 26 5.74 -29.68 -10.82
N GLY A 27 4.86 -30.29 -11.64
CA GLY A 27 4.42 -29.67 -12.87
C GLY A 27 3.69 -28.40 -12.48
N ILE A 28 4.20 -27.26 -12.91
CA ILE A 28 3.52 -25.98 -12.72
C ILE A 28 2.12 -26.12 -13.30
N ASP A 29 1.09 -25.88 -12.50
CA ASP A 29 -0.27 -26.06 -12.96
C ASP A 29 -0.60 -25.03 -14.06
N ARG A 30 -1.36 -25.48 -15.05
CA ARG A 30 -1.67 -24.67 -16.24
C ARG A 30 -2.47 -23.41 -15.89
N GLU A 31 -3.25 -23.46 -14.81
CA GLU A 31 -4.08 -22.33 -14.41
C GLU A 31 -3.21 -21.21 -13.82
N SER A 32 -2.27 -21.52 -12.93
CA SER A 32 -1.34 -20.53 -12.39
C SER A 32 -0.45 -19.90 -13.47
N LEU A 33 -0.03 -20.69 -14.47
CA LEU A 33 0.66 -20.15 -15.66
C LEU A 33 -0.23 -19.16 -16.41
N ARG A 34 -1.48 -19.55 -16.70
CA ARG A 34 -2.45 -18.68 -17.37
C ARG A 34 -2.71 -17.40 -16.59
N GLN A 35 -2.84 -17.47 -15.27
CA GLN A 35 -3.06 -16.31 -14.42
C GLN A 35 -1.85 -15.38 -14.38
N ALA A 36 -0.62 -15.92 -14.36
CA ALA A 36 0.60 -15.11 -14.50
C ALA A 36 0.67 -14.41 -15.88
N GLU A 37 0.23 -15.07 -16.95
CA GLU A 37 0.14 -14.46 -18.28
C GLU A 37 -0.93 -13.36 -18.36
N ILE A 38 -2.11 -13.57 -17.80
CA ILE A 38 -3.17 -12.54 -17.72
C ILE A 38 -2.64 -11.33 -16.95
N SER A 39 -2.08 -11.57 -15.76
CA SER A 39 -1.49 -10.54 -14.92
C SER A 39 -0.39 -9.77 -15.65
N SER A 40 0.42 -10.44 -16.49
CA SER A 40 1.47 -9.77 -17.27
C SER A 40 0.95 -8.79 -18.31
N LYS A 41 -0.23 -9.05 -18.88
CA LYS A 41 -0.87 -8.14 -19.82
C LYS A 41 -1.49 -6.94 -19.10
N ILE A 42 -2.15 -7.18 -17.97
CA ILE A 42 -2.76 -6.12 -17.15
C ILE A 42 -1.69 -5.15 -16.66
N ALA A 43 -0.68 -5.65 -15.93
CA ALA A 43 0.42 -4.82 -15.45
C ALA A 43 1.23 -4.20 -16.60
N GLY A 44 1.40 -4.92 -17.71
CA GLY A 44 2.05 -4.44 -18.92
C GLY A 44 1.39 -3.17 -19.48
N TYR A 45 0.06 -3.19 -19.61
CA TYR A 45 -0.72 -2.01 -20.02
C TYR A 45 -0.57 -0.89 -18.99
N SER A 46 -0.88 -1.18 -17.72
CA SER A 46 -0.92 -0.20 -16.64
C SER A 46 0.41 0.55 -16.47
N LEU A 47 1.53 -0.17 -16.33
CA LEU A 47 2.85 0.45 -16.15
C LEU A 47 3.35 1.15 -17.42
N SER A 48 2.97 0.68 -18.60
CA SER A 48 3.29 1.40 -19.83
C SER A 48 2.50 2.72 -19.94
N LYS A 49 1.23 2.74 -19.51
CA LYS A 49 0.43 3.98 -19.44
C LYS A 49 0.98 4.95 -18.39
N VAL A 50 1.40 4.45 -17.23
CA VAL A 50 2.10 5.22 -16.19
C VAL A 50 3.40 5.82 -16.74
N LYS A 51 4.22 5.03 -17.46
CA LYS A 51 5.44 5.53 -18.10
C LYS A 51 5.14 6.63 -19.11
N ARG A 52 4.15 6.43 -19.99
CA ARG A 52 3.70 7.47 -20.93
C ARG A 52 3.31 8.74 -20.19
N TRP A 53 2.47 8.64 -19.16
CA TRP A 53 2.08 9.78 -18.34
C TRP A 53 3.28 10.51 -17.72
N LEU A 54 4.22 9.77 -17.12
CA LEU A 54 5.44 10.32 -16.51
C LEU A 54 6.22 11.21 -17.49
N HIS A 55 6.52 10.68 -18.68
CA HIS A 55 7.37 11.37 -19.67
C HIS A 55 6.61 12.39 -20.54
N GLU A 56 5.38 12.09 -20.93
CA GLU A 56 4.61 12.91 -21.88
C GLU A 56 3.90 14.08 -21.17
N VAL A 57 3.54 13.92 -19.89
CA VAL A 57 2.70 14.88 -19.16
C VAL A 57 3.38 15.35 -17.86
N ALA A 58 3.67 14.44 -16.94
CA ALA A 58 3.95 14.79 -15.55
C ALA A 58 5.27 15.54 -15.40
N ILE A 59 6.38 15.01 -15.91
CA ILE A 59 7.71 15.61 -15.69
C ILE A 59 7.82 17.06 -16.21
N LYS A 60 7.00 17.42 -17.21
CA LYS A 60 6.94 18.78 -17.78
C LYS A 60 6.30 19.81 -16.86
N ARG A 61 5.74 19.40 -15.72
CA ARG A 61 5.19 20.29 -14.69
C ARG A 61 6.21 20.72 -13.64
N ILE A 62 7.45 20.23 -13.70
CA ILE A 62 8.53 20.81 -12.93
C ILE A 62 8.83 22.19 -13.53
N ASP A 63 8.56 23.24 -12.76
CA ASP A 63 8.72 24.62 -13.17
C ASP A 63 10.21 24.97 -13.26
N PRO A 64 10.71 25.45 -14.41
CA PRO A 64 12.14 25.69 -14.61
C PRO A 64 12.69 26.89 -13.81
N GLU A 65 11.82 27.81 -13.36
CA GLU A 65 12.25 28.99 -12.59
C GLU A 65 12.43 28.66 -11.11
N THR A 66 11.49 27.92 -10.54
CA THR A 66 11.47 27.60 -9.10
C THR A 66 12.03 26.23 -8.78
N GLY A 67 11.99 25.28 -9.72
CA GLY A 67 12.28 23.86 -9.50
C GLY A 67 11.14 23.09 -8.81
N LEU A 68 10.00 23.74 -8.52
CA LEU A 68 8.85 23.10 -7.87
C LEU A 68 8.00 22.32 -8.88
N TYR A 69 7.34 21.25 -8.44
CA TYR A 69 6.43 20.46 -9.27
C TYR A 69 5.00 21.02 -9.23
N ILE A 70 4.56 21.71 -10.28
CA ILE A 70 3.29 22.45 -10.34
C ILE A 70 2.17 21.56 -10.94
N GLY A 71 1.92 20.42 -10.30
CA GLY A 71 0.94 19.42 -10.76
C GLY A 71 -0.50 19.96 -10.82
N ASP A 72 -0.91 20.74 -9.81
CA ASP A 72 -2.26 21.32 -9.66
C ASP A 72 -2.28 22.84 -9.94
N GLY A 73 -1.36 23.34 -10.77
CA GLY A 73 -1.30 24.79 -11.10
C GLY A 73 -0.78 25.70 -9.97
N ARG A 74 -0.41 25.13 -8.82
CA ARG A 74 0.14 25.81 -7.64
C ARG A 74 1.07 24.85 -6.88
N TRP A 75 1.90 25.37 -5.97
CA TRP A 75 2.61 24.55 -4.99
C TRP A 75 2.02 24.79 -3.59
N ASN A 76 1.32 23.80 -3.06
CA ASN A 76 0.77 23.80 -1.71
C ASN A 76 0.90 22.41 -1.08
N TYR A 77 0.72 22.35 0.24
CA TYR A 77 0.99 21.14 1.03
C TYR A 77 -0.24 20.27 1.32
N ARG A 78 -1.44 20.75 1.02
CA ARG A 78 -2.70 19.99 1.10
C ARG A 78 -2.99 19.19 -0.17
N ASP A 79 -2.51 19.65 -1.31
CA ASP A 79 -2.86 19.07 -2.61
C ASP A 79 -1.60 18.64 -3.37
N THR A 80 -0.70 19.58 -3.72
CA THR A 80 0.35 19.27 -4.69
C THR A 80 1.49 18.46 -4.09
N ALA A 81 1.96 18.84 -2.91
CA ALA A 81 3.02 18.11 -2.23
C ALA A 81 2.50 16.79 -1.63
N ALA A 82 1.24 16.75 -1.21
CA ALA A 82 0.58 15.58 -0.61
C ALA A 82 0.07 14.57 -1.64
N ASP A 83 -0.54 15.01 -2.75
CA ASP A 83 -1.25 14.11 -3.68
C ASP A 83 -0.70 14.12 -5.11
N CYS A 84 0.17 15.04 -5.50
CA CYS A 84 0.72 15.07 -6.86
C CYS A 84 2.19 14.59 -6.89
N TYR A 85 3.03 15.16 -6.04
CA TYR A 85 4.46 14.87 -5.99
C TYR A 85 4.80 13.40 -5.62
N PRO A 86 4.17 12.74 -4.64
CA PRO A 86 4.51 11.35 -4.34
C PRO A 86 4.20 10.39 -5.50
N PHE A 87 3.18 10.67 -6.31
CA PHE A 87 2.81 9.75 -7.40
C PHE A 87 3.60 10.02 -8.67
N LEU A 88 4.17 11.21 -8.81
CA LEU A 88 5.32 11.44 -9.69
C LEU A 88 6.52 10.57 -9.26
N CYS A 89 6.82 10.53 -7.95
CA CYS A 89 7.90 9.70 -7.42
C CYS A 89 7.64 8.19 -7.60
N TRP A 90 6.43 7.71 -7.33
CA TRP A 90 6.06 6.30 -7.53
C TRP A 90 6.09 5.90 -9.00
N ALA A 91 5.59 6.73 -9.90
CA ALA A 91 5.66 6.48 -11.34
C ALA A 91 7.11 6.31 -11.80
N ALA A 92 8.02 7.17 -11.33
CA ALA A 92 9.44 7.05 -11.61
C ALA A 92 10.05 5.80 -10.94
N HIS A 93 9.73 5.51 -9.67
CA HIS A 93 10.23 4.33 -8.96
C HIS A 93 10.00 3.01 -9.73
N VAL A 94 8.80 2.86 -10.34
CA VAL A 94 8.40 1.63 -11.04
C VAL A 94 8.70 1.63 -12.54
N THR A 95 8.95 2.79 -13.17
CA THR A 95 9.14 2.87 -14.64
C THR A 95 10.44 3.54 -15.12
N ASP A 96 11.05 4.41 -14.31
CA ASP A 96 12.26 5.16 -14.65
C ASP A 96 12.97 5.69 -13.38
N ILE A 97 13.87 4.88 -12.83
CA ILE A 97 14.53 5.16 -11.55
C ILE A 97 15.51 6.34 -11.64
N ASP A 98 16.01 6.65 -12.83
CA ASP A 98 16.95 7.75 -13.05
C ASP A 98 16.23 9.10 -12.95
N LEU A 99 14.97 9.18 -13.39
CA LEU A 99 14.15 10.36 -13.14
C LEU A 99 13.87 10.58 -11.64
N LEU A 100 13.65 9.50 -10.88
CA LEU A 100 13.39 9.58 -9.44
C LEU A 100 14.57 10.22 -8.71
N TYR A 101 15.79 9.73 -8.96
CA TYR A 101 17.00 10.21 -8.31
C TYR A 101 17.71 11.35 -9.07
N GLY A 102 17.06 11.93 -10.08
CA GLY A 102 17.48 13.13 -10.78
C GLY A 102 16.46 14.26 -10.58
N PRO A 103 15.82 14.76 -11.65
CA PRO A 103 14.99 15.96 -11.59
C PRO A 103 13.82 15.88 -10.60
N ILE A 104 13.28 14.69 -10.30
CA ILE A 104 12.18 14.54 -9.34
C ILE A 104 12.68 14.71 -7.91
N ARG A 105 13.88 14.22 -7.58
CA ARG A 105 14.49 14.46 -6.28
C ARG A 105 14.86 15.93 -6.10
N ASP A 106 15.30 16.62 -7.16
CA ASP A 106 15.63 18.05 -7.10
C ASP A 106 14.44 18.95 -6.70
N VAL A 107 13.19 18.49 -6.92
CA VAL A 107 11.98 19.17 -6.42
C VAL A 107 11.98 19.29 -4.90
N LEU A 108 12.49 18.28 -4.18
CA LEU A 108 12.61 18.31 -2.73
C LEU A 108 13.59 19.39 -2.27
N ASP A 109 14.70 19.58 -2.98
CA ASP A 109 15.67 20.62 -2.66
C ASP A 109 15.10 22.02 -2.91
N ALA A 110 14.36 22.20 -4.01
CA ALA A 110 13.64 23.43 -4.31
C ALA A 110 12.57 23.73 -3.23
N GLU A 111 11.78 22.74 -2.85
CA GLU A 111 10.77 22.81 -1.79
C GLU A 111 11.39 23.32 -0.49
N ARG A 112 12.44 22.66 0.00
CA ARG A 112 13.10 23.01 1.26
C ARG A 112 13.66 24.43 1.24
N LYS A 113 14.29 24.81 0.12
CA LYS A 113 14.90 26.13 -0.06
C LYS A 113 13.85 27.25 -0.07
N LEU A 114 12.73 27.04 -0.74
CA LEU A 114 11.75 28.09 -1.01
C LEU A 114 10.65 28.19 0.05
N CYS A 115 10.31 27.09 0.72
CA CYS A 115 9.02 26.99 1.41
C CYS A 115 9.08 26.82 2.93
N ASN A 116 10.24 26.54 3.53
CA ASN A 116 10.38 26.50 5.00
C ASN A 116 9.90 27.82 5.62
N HIS A 117 8.99 27.80 6.61
CA HIS A 117 8.36 28.99 7.18
C HIS A 117 8.57 29.14 8.69
N LEU A 118 8.09 28.17 9.47
CA LEU A 118 8.23 28.13 10.92
C LEU A 118 9.24 27.02 11.24
N ASP A 119 10.50 27.41 11.43
CA ASP A 119 11.64 26.50 11.28
C ASP A 119 11.53 25.73 9.94
N ARG A 120 11.43 24.39 9.95
CA ARG A 120 11.32 23.55 8.75
C ARG A 120 9.88 23.18 8.42
N ILE A 121 8.88 23.68 9.15
CA ILE A 121 7.47 23.52 8.77
C ILE A 121 7.21 24.39 7.53
N PRO A 122 6.76 23.81 6.41
CA PRO A 122 6.67 24.56 5.17
C PRO A 122 5.33 25.29 5.00
N ALA A 123 5.36 26.42 4.30
CA ALA A 123 4.18 27.15 3.84
C ALA A 123 4.15 27.19 2.31
N ARG A 124 2.96 27.31 1.72
CA ARG A 124 2.75 27.34 0.26
C ARG A 124 3.60 28.44 -0.42
N PHE A 125 3.95 28.21 -1.69
CA PHE A 125 4.71 29.17 -2.48
C PHE A 125 3.78 29.94 -3.43
N ASP A 126 3.79 31.27 -3.36
CA ASP A 126 3.04 32.13 -4.27
C ASP A 126 3.87 32.35 -5.54
N LEU A 127 3.59 31.55 -6.57
CA LEU A 127 4.28 31.61 -7.87
C LEU A 127 4.18 33.00 -8.52
N LYS A 128 3.08 33.74 -8.30
CA LYS A 128 2.90 35.07 -8.91
C LYS A 128 3.78 36.11 -8.23
N LYS A 129 3.98 35.99 -6.93
CA LYS A 129 4.84 36.91 -6.15
C LYS A 129 6.29 36.46 -6.07
N GLY A 130 6.60 35.24 -6.51
CA GLY A 130 7.94 34.65 -6.42
C GLY A 130 8.43 34.49 -4.97
N LYS A 131 7.52 34.27 -4.02
CA LYS A 131 7.87 34.14 -2.60
C LYS A 131 6.93 33.18 -1.86
N ARG A 132 7.44 32.63 -0.75
CA ARG A 132 6.64 31.90 0.23
C ARG A 132 5.50 32.78 0.76
N ASP A 133 4.33 32.19 0.96
CA ASP A 133 3.20 32.85 1.62
C ASP A 133 3.37 32.77 3.14
N ASP A 134 3.73 33.89 3.75
CA ASP A 134 3.90 34.07 5.19
C ASP A 134 2.61 34.50 5.92
N SER A 135 1.48 34.58 5.22
CA SER A 135 0.18 34.96 5.80
C SER A 135 -0.68 33.78 6.28
N VAL A 136 -0.17 32.55 6.16
CA VAL A 136 -0.90 31.31 6.51
C VAL A 136 -1.11 31.24 8.03
N SER A 137 -2.33 30.90 8.46
CA SER A 137 -2.61 30.70 9.89
C SER A 137 -1.86 29.49 10.43
N TYR A 138 -1.61 29.47 11.75
CA TYR A 138 -0.95 28.32 12.38
C TYR A 138 -1.67 27.00 12.08
N ASP A 139 -3.00 26.96 12.21
CA ASP A 139 -3.77 25.74 11.96
C ASP A 139 -3.67 25.26 10.50
N ALA A 140 -3.68 26.19 9.54
CA ALA A 140 -3.51 25.85 8.12
C ALA A 140 -2.08 25.40 7.80
N LEU A 141 -1.09 25.95 8.50
CA LEU A 141 0.31 25.54 8.39
C LEU A 141 0.51 24.12 8.92
N ILE A 142 0.01 23.82 10.13
CA ILE A 142 0.08 22.49 10.73
C ILE A 142 -0.69 21.46 9.90
N PHE A 143 -1.89 21.81 9.43
CA PHE A 143 -2.67 20.94 8.56
C PHE A 143 -1.89 20.59 7.29
N GLY A 144 -1.39 21.59 6.56
CA GLY A 144 -0.62 21.33 5.33
C GLY A 144 0.65 20.52 5.58
N ALA A 145 1.37 20.79 6.67
CA ALA A 145 2.56 20.03 7.02
C ALA A 145 2.24 18.55 7.32
N SER A 146 1.14 18.31 8.03
CA SER A 146 0.68 16.97 8.42
C SER A 146 0.21 16.15 7.21
N GLU A 147 -0.56 16.76 6.30
CA GLU A 147 -0.94 16.21 4.99
C GLU A 147 0.27 15.83 4.15
N TYR A 148 1.23 16.77 4.03
CA TYR A 148 2.43 16.51 3.25
C TYR A 148 3.25 15.35 3.82
N VAL A 149 3.33 15.23 5.14
CA VAL A 149 3.99 14.09 5.77
C VAL A 149 3.21 12.80 5.48
N LYS A 150 1.92 12.75 5.79
CA LYS A 150 1.14 11.50 5.74
C LYS A 150 0.85 11.04 4.31
N ASP A 151 0.35 11.91 3.44
CA ASP A 151 -0.04 11.54 2.07
C ASP A 151 1.13 11.67 1.08
N GLY A 152 2.01 12.65 1.30
CA GLY A 152 3.21 12.87 0.49
C GLY A 152 4.39 11.97 0.87
N LEU A 153 5.08 12.33 1.95
CA LEU A 153 6.41 11.80 2.27
C LEU A 153 6.37 10.33 2.69
N ILE A 154 5.39 9.89 3.50
CA ILE A 154 5.25 8.48 3.89
C ILE A 154 5.18 7.58 2.66
N ALA A 155 4.38 7.94 1.66
CA ALA A 155 4.25 7.16 0.44
C ALA A 155 5.61 6.96 -0.25
N ILE A 156 6.43 8.00 -0.34
CA ILE A 156 7.77 7.94 -0.93
C ILE A 156 8.74 7.13 -0.05
N VAL A 157 8.68 7.31 1.26
CA VAL A 157 9.53 6.62 2.24
C VAL A 157 9.27 5.11 2.27
N GLU A 158 8.03 4.66 2.06
CA GLU A 158 7.67 3.23 2.02
C GLU A 158 8.37 2.45 0.89
N VAL A 159 8.95 3.13 -0.11
CA VAL A 159 9.70 2.51 -1.23
C VAL A 159 11.16 2.93 -1.30
N THR A 160 11.55 4.03 -0.65
CA THR A 160 12.93 4.56 -0.66
C THR A 160 13.67 4.32 0.66
N GLY A 161 12.98 4.07 1.76
CA GLY A 161 13.56 3.94 3.09
C GLY A 161 14.15 5.25 3.61
N LYS A 162 15.28 5.16 4.33
CA LYS A 162 15.96 6.32 4.96
C LYS A 162 16.77 7.15 3.96
N ALA A 163 16.11 7.65 2.93
CA ALA A 163 16.64 8.60 1.95
C ALA A 163 16.26 10.06 2.31
N ASP A 164 16.52 11.03 1.43
CA ASP A 164 16.28 12.45 1.72
C ASP A 164 14.81 12.78 2.07
N TRP A 165 13.85 12.05 1.49
CA TRP A 165 12.43 12.21 1.84
C TRP A 165 12.13 11.79 3.28
N PHE A 166 12.82 10.78 3.81
CA PHE A 166 12.72 10.41 5.22
C PHE A 166 13.27 11.51 6.13
N GLU A 167 14.40 12.11 5.74
CA GLU A 167 14.96 13.25 6.47
C GLU A 167 13.98 14.42 6.47
N ARG A 168 13.36 14.73 5.32
CA ARG A 168 12.34 15.78 5.25
C ARG A 168 11.13 15.48 6.14
N MET A 169 10.65 14.24 6.13
CA MET A 169 9.54 13.79 6.99
C MET A 169 9.88 14.04 8.46
N ARG A 170 11.07 13.62 8.89
CA ARG A 170 11.57 13.79 10.25
C ARG A 170 11.70 15.26 10.65
N GLU A 171 12.23 16.10 9.77
CA GLU A 171 12.40 17.53 9.99
C GLU A 171 11.08 18.25 10.25
N ILE A 172 10.06 17.94 9.46
CA ILE A 172 8.73 18.54 9.60
C ILE A 172 8.09 18.09 10.91
N GLU A 173 8.09 16.78 11.19
CA GLU A 173 7.50 16.21 12.41
C GLU A 173 8.16 16.76 13.68
N ASP A 174 9.49 16.84 13.71
CA ASP A 174 10.21 17.41 14.86
C ASP A 174 9.78 18.86 15.13
N ASP A 175 9.60 19.68 14.09
CA ASP A 175 9.24 21.08 14.25
C ASP A 175 7.74 21.27 14.52
N VAL A 176 6.86 20.45 13.94
CA VAL A 176 5.42 20.41 14.27
C VAL A 176 5.24 20.17 15.78
N TRP A 177 5.96 19.19 16.34
CA TRP A 177 5.87 18.86 17.77
C TRP A 177 6.61 19.85 18.67
N LYS A 178 7.71 20.45 18.20
CA LYS A 178 8.38 21.57 18.89
C LYS A 178 7.44 22.76 19.09
N HIS A 179 6.58 23.04 18.10
CA HIS A 179 5.67 24.20 18.11
C HIS A 179 4.26 23.90 18.62
N ALA A 180 3.98 22.68 19.08
CA ALA A 180 2.68 22.27 19.59
C ALA A 180 2.11 23.27 20.63
N ARG A 181 0.84 23.65 20.46
CA ARG A 181 0.19 24.73 21.24
C ARG A 181 -0.96 24.27 22.14
N VAL A 182 -1.50 23.08 21.90
CA VAL A 182 -2.68 22.60 22.63
C VAL A 182 -2.22 21.86 23.87
N GLU A 183 -2.49 22.44 25.04
CA GLU A 183 -2.23 21.79 26.33
C GLU A 183 -3.27 20.69 26.59
N THR A 184 -2.80 19.52 27.00
CA THR A 184 -3.66 18.42 27.46
C THR A 184 -3.09 17.84 28.76
N PRO A 185 -3.87 17.06 29.53
CA PRO A 185 -3.34 16.34 30.69
C PRO A 185 -2.17 15.39 30.38
N PHE A 186 -1.97 15.04 29.10
CA PHE A 186 -0.93 14.13 28.63
C PHE A 186 0.27 14.87 28.00
N GLY A 187 0.26 16.21 28.06
CA GLY A 187 1.26 17.09 27.44
C GLY A 187 0.75 17.75 26.16
N LYS A 188 1.59 18.58 25.56
CA LYS A 188 1.22 19.35 24.37
C LYS A 188 1.00 18.46 23.14
N ILE A 189 -0.05 18.77 22.37
CA ILE A 189 -0.36 18.18 21.06
C ILE A 189 -0.45 19.30 19.99
N PRO A 190 -0.20 18.98 18.70
CA PRO A 190 -0.13 20.00 17.66
C PRO A 190 -1.49 20.60 17.28
N SER A 191 -2.58 19.83 17.38
CA SER A 191 -3.94 20.22 16.97
C SER A 191 -5.02 19.47 17.74
N THR A 192 -6.25 20.01 17.76
CA THR A 192 -7.47 19.26 18.15
C THR A 192 -8.22 18.70 16.95
N ASN A 193 -7.75 18.95 15.73
CA ASN A 193 -8.32 18.36 14.52
C ASN A 193 -8.04 16.85 14.50
N VAL A 194 -9.11 16.06 14.38
CA VAL A 194 -9.06 14.59 14.37
C VAL A 194 -8.23 14.03 13.23
N GLU A 195 -8.27 14.69 12.08
CA GLU A 195 -7.52 14.32 10.89
C GLU A 195 -6.02 14.49 11.13
N VAL A 196 -5.61 15.72 11.51
CA VAL A 196 -4.23 16.05 11.84
C VAL A 196 -3.69 15.05 12.85
N ASN A 197 -4.42 14.78 13.93
CA ASN A 197 -3.93 13.82 14.93
C ASN A 197 -3.86 12.38 14.41
N GLY A 198 -4.75 11.98 13.50
CA GLY A 198 -4.67 10.70 12.80
C GLY A 198 -3.44 10.58 11.90
N GLU A 199 -3.12 11.63 11.14
CA GLU A 199 -1.92 11.73 10.32
C GLU A 199 -0.65 11.63 11.17
N GLN A 200 -0.61 12.39 12.27
CA GLN A 200 0.50 12.37 13.22
C GLN A 200 0.70 10.96 13.82
N LEU A 201 -0.36 10.26 14.20
CA LEU A 201 -0.26 8.87 14.67
C LEU A 201 0.38 7.94 13.61
N GLN A 202 0.04 8.12 12.34
CA GLN A 202 0.61 7.33 11.25
C GLN A 202 2.08 7.66 10.97
N ALA A 203 2.48 8.93 11.10
CA ALA A 203 3.85 9.39 10.91
C ALA A 203 4.76 9.00 12.08
N LEU A 204 4.33 9.27 13.31
CA LEU A 204 5.12 9.08 14.54
C LEU A 204 5.41 7.60 14.82
N THR A 205 4.44 6.73 14.58
CA THR A 205 4.63 5.28 14.76
C THR A 205 5.71 4.75 13.81
N ARG A 206 5.70 5.18 12.54
CA ARG A 206 6.75 4.86 11.56
C ARG A 206 8.10 5.48 11.94
N LEU A 207 8.13 6.75 12.32
CA LEU A 207 9.37 7.42 12.74
C LEU A 207 9.99 6.69 13.94
N TYR A 208 9.19 6.27 14.91
CA TYR A 208 9.68 5.48 16.04
C TYR A 208 10.31 4.15 15.58
N THR A 209 9.62 3.34 14.77
CA THR A 209 10.15 2.04 14.35
C THR A 209 11.36 2.18 13.42
N MET A 210 11.39 3.22 12.59
CA MET A 210 12.53 3.52 11.74
C MET A 210 13.75 3.98 12.54
N THR A 211 13.59 4.77 13.61
CA THR A 211 14.71 5.46 14.29
C THR A 211 15.10 4.86 15.64
N GLY A 212 14.15 4.27 16.35
CA GLY A 212 14.26 3.94 17.78
C GLY A 212 14.18 5.16 18.72
N GLU A 213 13.95 6.37 18.20
CA GLU A 213 13.88 7.59 19.02
C GLU A 213 12.57 7.64 19.83
N LYS A 214 12.70 7.52 21.16
CA LYS A 214 11.54 7.42 22.07
C LYS A 214 10.58 8.61 22.02
N LYS A 215 11.06 9.81 21.65
CA LYS A 215 10.22 11.01 21.53
C LYS A 215 9.03 10.80 20.60
N TYR A 216 9.20 10.08 19.49
CA TYR A 216 8.12 9.84 18.53
C TYR A 216 7.04 8.94 19.11
N LEU A 217 7.43 7.87 19.81
CA LEU A 217 6.48 7.01 20.51
C LEU A 217 5.78 7.75 21.65
N GLU A 218 6.50 8.56 22.42
CA GLU A 218 5.92 9.39 23.47
C GLU A 218 4.86 10.34 22.91
N TRP A 219 5.16 11.03 21.80
CA TRP A 219 4.22 11.90 21.11
C TRP A 219 2.99 11.16 20.58
N ALA A 220 3.17 9.98 19.95
CA ALA A 220 2.06 9.14 19.52
C ALA A 220 1.20 8.69 20.72
N ARG A 221 1.82 8.34 21.85
CA ARG A 221 1.13 8.00 23.10
C ARG A 221 0.33 9.17 23.66
N ARG A 222 0.81 10.41 23.58
CA ARG A 222 0.02 11.59 23.99
C ARG A 222 -1.29 11.69 23.23
N LEU A 223 -1.27 11.44 21.92
CA LEU A 223 -2.47 11.41 21.09
C LEU A 223 -3.38 10.23 21.46
N GLY A 224 -2.82 9.03 21.60
CA GLY A 224 -3.59 7.85 22.04
C GLY A 224 -4.28 8.08 23.40
N ASP A 225 -3.52 8.52 24.40
CA ASP A 225 -4.01 8.83 25.74
C ASP A 225 -5.07 9.95 25.71
N TYR A 226 -4.87 11.00 24.88
CA TYR A 226 -5.85 12.07 24.68
C TYR A 226 -7.20 11.54 24.17
N TYR A 227 -7.22 10.76 23.10
CA TYR A 227 -8.48 10.22 22.54
C TYR A 227 -9.11 9.17 23.45
N PHE A 228 -8.32 8.29 24.05
CA PHE A 228 -8.82 7.22 24.92
C PHE A 228 -9.20 7.70 26.32
N SER A 229 -8.84 8.92 26.72
CA SER A 229 -9.35 9.55 27.94
C SER A 229 -10.84 9.88 27.87
N ASN A 230 -11.39 10.04 26.66
CA ASN A 230 -12.81 10.12 26.43
C ASN A 230 -13.37 8.72 26.19
N GLU A 231 -13.97 8.14 27.23
CA GLU A 231 -14.62 6.82 27.17
C GLU A 231 -15.82 6.75 26.22
N ASP A 232 -16.24 7.83 25.57
CA ASP A 232 -17.31 7.86 24.57
C ASP A 232 -16.79 8.18 23.16
N PHE A 233 -15.48 8.37 22.99
CA PHE A 233 -14.91 8.72 21.69
C PHE A 233 -15.16 7.62 20.65
N VAL A 234 -15.79 8.00 19.54
CA VAL A 234 -15.90 7.24 18.28
C VAL A 234 -15.84 8.26 17.13
N PRO A 235 -14.99 8.07 16.11
CA PRO A 235 -14.95 8.97 14.95
C PRO A 235 -16.30 9.02 14.23
N GLU A 236 -16.85 10.22 14.04
CA GLU A 236 -18.15 10.37 13.36
C GLU A 236 -18.07 10.24 11.84
N ARG A 237 -16.93 10.62 11.26
CA ARG A 237 -16.65 10.58 9.82
C ARG A 237 -15.85 9.32 9.51
N LEU A 238 -16.31 8.52 8.57
CA LEU A 238 -15.70 7.24 8.17
C LEU A 238 -15.20 7.26 6.71
N ARG A 239 -15.09 8.46 6.13
CA ARG A 239 -14.50 8.75 4.83
C ARG A 239 -13.19 9.51 5.02
N ASP A 240 -12.55 9.88 3.91
CA ASP A 240 -11.40 10.80 3.86
C ASP A 240 -11.51 11.92 4.91
N HIS A 241 -10.41 12.23 5.61
CA HIS A 241 -10.28 13.06 6.82
C HIS A 241 -10.72 12.40 8.15
N GLY A 242 -11.36 11.22 8.11
CA GLY A 242 -11.74 10.43 9.28
C GLY A 242 -11.09 9.05 9.35
N CYS A 243 -10.63 8.51 8.22
CA CYS A 243 -9.93 7.24 8.15
C CYS A 243 -8.57 7.28 8.87
N GLU A 244 -7.95 8.46 8.89
CA GLU A 244 -6.61 8.74 9.43
C GLU A 244 -6.52 8.37 10.90
N ILE A 245 -7.53 8.74 11.69
CA ILE A 245 -7.53 8.46 13.13
C ILE A 245 -7.79 6.98 13.41
N ILE A 246 -8.65 6.33 12.62
CA ILE A 246 -8.99 4.92 12.77
C ILE A 246 -7.76 4.05 12.46
N GLY A 247 -7.12 4.30 11.31
CA GLY A 247 -5.89 3.62 10.92
C GLY A 247 -4.72 3.96 11.83
N GLY A 248 -4.56 5.23 12.21
CA GLY A 248 -3.47 5.71 13.08
C GLY A 248 -3.51 5.11 14.48
N LEU A 249 -4.68 5.07 15.12
CA LEU A 249 -4.82 4.42 16.43
C LEU A 249 -4.58 2.90 16.35
N GLY A 250 -5.04 2.26 15.26
CA GLY A 250 -4.76 0.83 15.01
C GLY A 250 -3.27 0.54 14.86
N LEU A 251 -2.53 1.38 14.12
CA LEU A 251 -1.08 1.25 13.95
C LEU A 251 -0.32 1.54 15.26
N LEU A 252 -0.78 2.50 16.07
CA LEU A 252 -0.22 2.71 17.41
C LEU A 252 -0.41 1.47 18.28
N LEU A 253 -1.60 0.87 18.31
CA LEU A 253 -1.85 -0.37 19.06
C LEU A 253 -0.92 -1.51 18.61
N ALA A 254 -0.65 -1.63 17.30
CA ALA A 254 0.30 -2.60 16.76
C ALA A 254 1.72 -2.40 17.33
N VAL A 255 2.23 -1.16 17.32
CA VAL A 255 3.54 -0.84 17.91
C VAL A 255 3.55 -1.13 19.43
N GLU A 256 2.50 -0.75 20.16
CA GLU A 256 2.40 -1.05 21.59
C GLU A 256 2.39 -2.55 21.89
N SER A 257 1.81 -3.36 21.00
CA SER A 257 1.79 -4.82 21.09
C SER A 257 3.18 -5.43 20.93
N GLU A 258 3.98 -4.95 19.96
CA GLU A 258 5.37 -5.39 19.79
C GLU A 258 6.22 -5.06 21.03
N LEU A 259 6.00 -3.88 21.61
CA LEU A 259 6.70 -3.43 22.81
C LEU A 259 6.19 -4.08 24.10
N LYS A 260 5.04 -4.76 24.08
CA LYS A 260 4.34 -5.31 25.26
C LYS A 260 4.19 -4.25 26.35
N SER A 261 3.75 -3.06 25.97
CA SER A 261 3.71 -1.92 26.88
C SER A 261 2.56 -1.99 27.89
N ASP A 262 2.61 -1.10 28.88
CA ASP A 262 1.56 -0.88 29.88
C ASP A 262 0.23 -0.35 29.29
N ARG A 263 0.26 0.20 28.07
CA ARG A 263 -0.92 0.75 27.36
C ARG A 263 -1.70 -0.29 26.58
N LEU A 264 -1.08 -1.43 26.25
CA LEU A 264 -1.63 -2.41 25.32
C LEU A 264 -3.06 -2.82 25.67
N GLU A 265 -3.31 -3.20 26.92
CA GLU A 265 -4.64 -3.68 27.33
C GLU A 265 -5.71 -2.59 27.32
N VAL A 266 -5.34 -1.36 27.73
CA VAL A 266 -6.25 -0.21 27.72
C VAL A 266 -6.62 0.16 26.29
N TYR A 267 -5.62 0.30 25.42
CA TYR A 267 -5.83 0.68 24.02
C TYR A 267 -6.60 -0.39 23.26
N LYS A 268 -6.29 -1.67 23.51
CA LYS A 268 -7.02 -2.81 22.93
C LYS A 268 -8.49 -2.76 23.32
N LYS A 269 -8.82 -2.57 24.59
CA LYS A 269 -10.21 -2.44 25.05
C LYS A 269 -10.94 -1.28 24.37
N GLN A 270 -10.31 -0.10 24.28
CA GLN A 270 -10.93 1.08 23.68
C GLN A 270 -11.12 0.94 22.17
N LEU A 271 -10.13 0.41 21.45
CA LEU A 271 -10.25 0.19 20.01
C LEU A 271 -11.28 -0.85 19.66
N LYS A 272 -11.39 -1.93 20.44
CA LYS A 272 -12.48 -2.90 20.27
C LYS A 272 -13.84 -2.22 20.31
N ARG A 273 -14.07 -1.35 21.31
CA ARG A 273 -15.32 -0.60 21.45
C ARG A 273 -15.60 0.32 20.26
N ILE A 274 -14.58 1.07 19.82
CA ILE A 274 -14.68 1.95 18.64
C ILE A 274 -15.05 1.13 17.41
N PHE A 275 -14.31 0.07 17.15
CA PHE A 275 -14.50 -0.81 16.00
C PHE A 275 -15.87 -1.48 16.00
N ASP A 276 -16.29 -2.05 17.12
CA ASP A 276 -17.61 -2.67 17.27
C ASP A 276 -18.73 -1.64 17.03
N THR A 277 -18.59 -0.42 17.55
CA THR A 277 -19.59 0.66 17.38
C THR A 277 -19.71 1.09 15.92
N ILE A 278 -18.57 1.23 15.21
CA ILE A 278 -18.56 1.55 13.79
C ILE A 278 -19.21 0.45 12.96
N LEU A 279 -18.95 -0.83 13.25
CA LEU A 279 -19.59 -1.94 12.51
C LEU A 279 -21.09 -2.02 12.78
N GLU A 280 -21.53 -1.73 14.00
CA GLU A 280 -22.94 -1.74 14.38
C GLU A 280 -23.72 -0.60 13.70
N LYS A 281 -23.17 0.62 13.71
CA LYS A 281 -23.92 1.84 13.37
C LYS A 281 -23.55 2.44 12.01
N GLY A 282 -22.32 2.22 11.57
CA GLY A 282 -21.72 2.86 10.39
C GLY A 282 -21.70 1.99 9.13
N CYS A 283 -22.20 0.76 9.17
CA CYS A 283 -22.19 -0.15 8.02
C CYS A 283 -23.60 -0.44 7.48
N ASN A 284 -23.68 -0.72 6.18
CA ASN A 284 -24.86 -1.35 5.59
C ASN A 284 -24.86 -2.88 5.81
N GLU A 285 -25.91 -3.55 5.33
CA GLU A 285 -26.09 -5.00 5.45
C GLU A 285 -24.96 -5.83 4.79
N ASP A 286 -24.25 -5.22 3.85
CA ASP A 286 -23.17 -5.84 3.09
C ASP A 286 -21.79 -5.61 3.71
N GLY A 287 -21.72 -4.83 4.80
CA GLY A 287 -20.47 -4.48 5.49
C GLY A 287 -19.70 -3.33 4.85
N MET A 288 -20.34 -2.53 3.99
CA MET A 288 -19.78 -1.28 3.49
C MET A 288 -20.07 -0.13 4.45
N MET A 289 -19.06 0.69 4.72
CA MET A 289 -19.19 1.84 5.61
C MET A 289 -19.85 3.03 4.90
N TYR A 290 -20.71 3.76 5.61
CA TYR A 290 -21.25 5.06 5.18
C TYR A 290 -20.22 6.17 5.41
N ASN A 291 -20.40 7.34 4.79
CA ASN A 291 -19.56 8.52 5.05
C ASN A 291 -19.56 8.95 6.52
N HIS A 292 -20.65 8.67 7.24
CA HIS A 292 -20.82 9.04 8.64
C HIS A 292 -21.45 7.90 9.44
N ILE A 293 -21.06 7.77 10.70
CA ILE A 293 -21.63 6.79 11.63
C ILE A 293 -23.06 7.16 12.05
N THR A 294 -23.39 8.45 12.06
CA THR A 294 -24.71 8.96 12.44
C THR A 294 -25.57 9.23 11.21
N LYS A 295 -26.87 8.91 11.33
CA LYS A 295 -27.85 9.27 10.30
C LYS A 295 -27.97 10.79 10.21
N ARG A 296 -28.03 11.31 8.97
CA ARG A 296 -28.27 12.71 8.66
C ARG A 296 -29.58 12.82 7.91
N GLU A 297 -30.48 13.67 8.39
CA GLU A 297 -31.81 13.88 7.78
C GLU A 297 -32.62 12.58 7.61
N GLY A 298 -32.49 11.65 8.56
CA GLY A 298 -33.18 10.35 8.55
C GLY A 298 -32.54 9.28 7.65
N SER A 299 -31.51 9.63 6.88
CA SER A 299 -30.76 8.72 6.00
C SER A 299 -29.38 8.38 6.56
N SER A 300 -28.88 7.17 6.29
CA SER A 300 -27.48 6.83 6.56
C SER A 300 -26.50 7.51 5.58
N GLY A 301 -27.02 8.14 4.52
CA GLY A 301 -26.20 8.85 3.53
C GLY A 301 -25.55 7.94 2.49
N ARG A 302 -24.52 8.47 1.81
CA ARG A 302 -23.74 7.74 0.79
C ARG A 302 -22.71 6.82 1.44
N LEU A 303 -22.35 5.75 0.72
CA LEU A 303 -21.21 4.92 1.09
C LEU A 303 -19.92 5.70 0.98
N SER A 304 -18.98 5.40 1.87
CA SER A 304 -17.63 5.94 1.83
C SER A 304 -16.81 5.22 0.77
N ASP A 305 -16.11 5.98 -0.06
CA ASP A 305 -14.96 5.54 -0.84
C ASP A 305 -13.82 5.02 0.05
N GLY A 306 -13.51 5.68 1.16
CA GLY A 306 -12.53 5.24 2.16
C GLY A 306 -12.90 4.01 3.00
N TRP A 307 -13.93 3.23 2.66
CA TRP A 307 -14.39 2.08 3.45
C TRP A 307 -13.26 1.09 3.78
N GLY A 308 -12.40 0.80 2.81
CA GLY A 308 -11.30 -0.15 2.96
C GLY A 308 -10.13 0.40 3.78
N TYR A 309 -9.94 1.73 3.79
CA TYR A 309 -8.92 2.38 4.61
C TYR A 309 -9.18 2.18 6.11
N ASN A 310 -10.43 2.21 6.53
CA ASN A 310 -10.79 1.97 7.93
C ASN A 310 -10.38 0.58 8.40
N TYR A 311 -10.52 -0.44 7.54
CA TYR A 311 -10.24 -1.83 7.91
C TYR A 311 -8.77 -2.12 8.23
N VAL A 312 -7.81 -1.26 7.87
CA VAL A 312 -6.40 -1.47 8.24
C VAL A 312 -6.23 -1.54 9.77
N GLY A 313 -6.96 -0.71 10.53
CA GLY A 313 -6.93 -0.74 12.00
C GLY A 313 -7.55 -2.01 12.59
N TYR A 314 -8.62 -2.52 11.96
CA TYR A 314 -9.27 -3.77 12.35
C TYR A 314 -8.36 -4.98 12.13
N ILE A 315 -7.63 -4.99 11.01
CA ILE A 315 -6.70 -6.08 10.70
C ILE A 315 -5.51 -6.05 11.66
N CYS A 316 -5.00 -4.86 12.02
CA CYS A 316 -4.00 -4.73 13.09
C CYS A 316 -4.51 -5.37 14.39
N TYR A 317 -5.76 -5.10 14.77
CA TYR A 317 -6.38 -5.69 15.96
C TYR A 317 -6.44 -7.22 15.89
N ASP A 318 -6.96 -7.79 14.81
CA ASP A 318 -7.03 -9.26 14.60
C ASP A 318 -5.63 -9.90 14.68
N MET A 319 -4.62 -9.27 14.09
CA MET A 319 -3.22 -9.74 14.14
C MET A 319 -2.59 -9.69 15.54
N ILE A 320 -3.05 -8.78 16.40
CA ILE A 320 -2.58 -8.64 17.79
C ILE A 320 -3.21 -9.71 18.67
N VAL A 321 -4.53 -9.92 18.56
CA VAL A 321 -5.23 -10.93 19.37
C VAL A 321 -4.99 -12.35 18.87
N GLY A 322 -4.53 -12.52 17.63
CA GLY A 322 -4.28 -13.83 17.03
C GLY A 322 -5.54 -14.59 16.64
N GLU A 323 -6.69 -13.91 16.62
CA GLU A 323 -8.01 -14.43 16.32
C GLU A 323 -8.69 -13.53 15.27
N GLY A 324 -9.54 -14.12 14.43
CA GLY A 324 -10.29 -13.38 13.40
C GLY A 324 -11.56 -12.75 13.96
N VAL A 325 -11.43 -11.78 14.89
CA VAL A 325 -12.57 -11.07 15.50
C VAL A 325 -13.37 -10.35 14.42
N TYR A 326 -12.69 -9.66 13.51
CA TYR A 326 -13.30 -8.88 12.44
C TYR A 326 -13.19 -9.52 11.06
N ARG A 327 -12.30 -10.51 10.90
CA ARG A 327 -12.08 -11.24 9.65
C ARG A 327 -13.36 -11.66 8.93
N SER A 328 -14.32 -12.25 9.63
CA SER A 328 -15.56 -12.74 9.01
C SER A 328 -16.41 -11.60 8.40
N HIS A 329 -16.47 -10.45 9.07
CA HIS A 329 -17.13 -9.25 8.53
C HIS A 329 -16.41 -8.76 7.28
N ILE A 330 -15.09 -8.64 7.34
CA ILE A 330 -14.25 -8.11 6.26
C ILE A 330 -14.32 -9.02 5.01
N GLU A 331 -14.17 -10.34 5.19
CA GLU A 331 -14.30 -11.30 4.08
C GLU A 331 -15.70 -11.25 3.45
N ARG A 332 -16.75 -11.07 4.26
CA ARG A 332 -18.12 -10.89 3.76
C ARG A 332 -18.24 -9.61 2.93
N THR A 333 -17.69 -8.49 3.39
CA THR A 333 -17.67 -7.23 2.62
C THR A 333 -17.00 -7.42 1.27
N LEU A 334 -15.83 -8.05 1.24
CA LEU A 334 -15.11 -8.35 0.00
C LEU A 334 -15.90 -9.27 -0.95
N ARG A 335 -16.61 -10.28 -0.42
CA ARG A 335 -17.48 -11.14 -1.25
C ARG A 335 -18.64 -10.36 -1.85
N ASN A 336 -19.22 -9.45 -1.07
CA ASN A 336 -20.36 -8.65 -1.49
C ASN A 336 -20.03 -7.67 -2.62
N LEU A 337 -18.76 -7.30 -2.83
CA LEU A 337 -18.32 -6.50 -3.99
C LEU A 337 -18.72 -7.09 -5.35
N SER A 338 -18.94 -8.42 -5.43
CA SER A 338 -19.43 -9.08 -6.64
C SER A 338 -20.87 -8.68 -7.02
N LYS A 339 -21.64 -8.08 -6.12
CA LYS A 339 -23.03 -7.69 -6.38
C LYS A 339 -23.08 -6.57 -7.43
N PRO A 340 -24.07 -6.59 -8.35
CA PRO A 340 -24.21 -5.57 -9.38
C PRO A 340 -24.26 -4.12 -8.85
N LYS A 341 -24.77 -3.90 -7.63
CA LYS A 341 -24.84 -2.55 -7.04
C LYS A 341 -23.47 -1.91 -6.74
N TYR A 342 -22.38 -2.69 -6.69
CA TYR A 342 -21.03 -2.17 -6.46
C TYR A 342 -20.19 -2.06 -7.74
N GLN A 343 -20.71 -2.53 -8.86
CA GLN A 343 -20.06 -2.37 -10.16
C GLN A 343 -20.28 -0.94 -10.65
N ASN A 344 -19.19 -0.23 -10.94
CA ASN A 344 -19.17 1.19 -11.32
C ASN A 344 -19.96 2.07 -10.34
N TYR A 345 -19.96 1.72 -9.05
CA TYR A 345 -20.69 2.51 -8.05
C TYR A 345 -20.12 3.93 -8.02
N PRO A 346 -20.95 4.98 -8.08
CA PRO A 346 -20.48 6.36 -8.13
C PRO A 346 -20.07 6.83 -6.73
N TRP A 347 -18.93 6.33 -6.21
CA TRP A 347 -18.44 6.62 -4.86
C TRP A 347 -18.44 8.13 -4.58
N GLU A 348 -17.83 8.91 -5.48
CA GLU A 348 -17.87 10.37 -5.48
C GLU A 348 -18.43 10.96 -6.79
N GLY A 349 -19.54 10.37 -7.28
CA GLY A 349 -20.16 10.83 -8.53
C GLY A 349 -19.33 10.40 -9.73
N THR A 350 -18.86 11.35 -10.54
CA THR A 350 -18.02 11.08 -11.72
C THR A 350 -16.53 11.32 -11.46
N SER A 351 -16.13 11.60 -10.22
CA SER A 351 -14.72 11.77 -9.87
C SER A 351 -13.99 10.43 -9.95
N ILE A 352 -12.82 10.43 -10.59
CA ILE A 352 -11.90 9.27 -10.60
C ILE A 352 -11.44 8.93 -9.17
N ASP A 353 -11.41 9.93 -8.29
CA ASP A 353 -10.92 9.84 -6.92
C ASP A 353 -11.71 8.84 -6.07
N GLY A 354 -13.04 8.90 -6.13
CA GLY A 354 -13.87 7.95 -5.38
C GLY A 354 -13.68 6.50 -5.80
N PHE A 355 -13.32 6.26 -7.07
CA PHE A 355 -12.93 4.91 -7.53
C PHE A 355 -11.54 4.54 -7.02
N ALA A 356 -10.58 5.46 -7.12
CA ALA A 356 -9.22 5.29 -6.63
C ALA A 356 -9.21 4.88 -5.16
N ASP A 357 -9.82 5.68 -4.29
CA ASP A 357 -9.81 5.47 -2.84
C ASP A 357 -10.46 4.13 -2.45
N SER A 358 -11.59 3.82 -3.06
CA SER A 358 -12.32 2.56 -2.83
C SER A 358 -11.52 1.34 -3.26
N VAL A 359 -10.88 1.41 -4.44
CA VAL A 359 -10.04 0.32 -4.94
C VAL A 359 -8.79 0.14 -4.08
N GLU A 360 -8.14 1.22 -3.68
CA GLU A 360 -6.94 1.16 -2.86
C GLU A 360 -7.21 0.59 -1.47
N GLY A 361 -8.31 1.02 -0.84
CA GLY A 361 -8.81 0.40 0.39
C GLY A 361 -9.05 -1.10 0.20
N GLY A 362 -9.69 -1.49 -0.90
CA GLY A 362 -9.87 -2.89 -1.28
C GLY A 362 -8.55 -3.65 -1.42
N ILE A 363 -7.55 -3.06 -2.07
CA ILE A 363 -6.20 -3.63 -2.25
C ILE A 363 -5.51 -3.85 -0.90
N TYR A 364 -5.56 -2.89 0.03
CA TYR A 364 -4.99 -3.06 1.38
C TYR A 364 -5.58 -4.27 2.10
N VAL A 365 -6.90 -4.43 2.03
CA VAL A 365 -7.59 -5.54 2.68
C VAL A 365 -7.30 -6.87 1.98
N LEU A 366 -7.33 -6.92 0.64
CA LEU A 366 -7.08 -8.12 -0.16
C LEU A 366 -5.65 -8.66 0.00
N ASN A 367 -4.69 -7.79 0.31
CA ASN A 367 -3.31 -8.19 0.62
C ASN A 367 -3.20 -8.97 1.94
N ARG A 368 -4.25 -9.01 2.77
CA ARG A 368 -4.31 -9.77 4.03
C ARG A 368 -5.36 -10.88 3.97
N TYR A 369 -6.50 -10.61 3.36
CA TYR A 369 -7.62 -11.54 3.21
C TYR A 369 -7.95 -11.73 1.73
N PRO A 370 -7.30 -12.69 1.05
CA PRO A 370 -7.46 -12.86 -0.40
C PRO A 370 -8.83 -13.47 -0.72
N ILE A 371 -9.75 -12.63 -1.23
CA ILE A 371 -11.09 -13.02 -1.67
C ILE A 371 -11.21 -12.79 -3.17
N LYS A 372 -11.57 -13.84 -3.92
CA LYS A 372 -11.62 -13.81 -5.39
C LYS A 372 -12.52 -12.69 -5.90
N GLU A 373 -13.71 -12.56 -5.33
CA GLU A 373 -14.71 -11.56 -5.70
C GLU A 373 -14.19 -10.13 -5.54
N GLY A 374 -13.35 -9.88 -4.53
CA GLY A 374 -12.71 -8.58 -4.34
C GLY A 374 -11.62 -8.32 -5.38
N PHE A 375 -10.80 -9.32 -5.72
CA PHE A 375 -9.82 -9.19 -6.82
C PHE A 375 -10.51 -8.94 -8.17
N ASP A 376 -11.57 -9.70 -8.48
CA ASP A 376 -12.34 -9.51 -9.70
C ASP A 376 -12.96 -8.09 -9.77
N TRP A 377 -13.46 -7.58 -8.64
CA TRP A 377 -13.98 -6.23 -8.54
C TRP A 377 -12.89 -5.17 -8.78
N VAL A 378 -11.74 -5.28 -8.09
CA VAL A 378 -10.58 -4.38 -8.29
C VAL A 378 -10.16 -4.35 -9.76
N ASP A 379 -10.00 -5.52 -10.39
CA ASP A 379 -9.61 -5.63 -11.80
C ASP A 379 -10.62 -4.91 -12.71
N SER A 380 -11.92 -5.08 -12.45
CA SER A 380 -12.98 -4.45 -13.24
C SER A 380 -13.03 -2.93 -13.08
N GLU A 381 -12.92 -2.42 -11.85
CA GLU A 381 -13.00 -0.99 -11.56
C GLU A 381 -11.76 -0.25 -12.06
N VAL A 382 -10.57 -0.82 -11.91
CA VAL A 382 -9.35 -0.22 -12.46
C VAL A 382 -9.43 -0.19 -13.99
N ALA A 383 -9.84 -1.29 -14.62
CA ALA A 383 -9.96 -1.37 -16.07
C ALA A 383 -10.98 -0.39 -16.64
N ALA A 384 -12.13 -0.20 -15.99
CA ALA A 384 -13.21 0.65 -16.48
C ALA A 384 -13.04 2.14 -16.13
N ASN A 385 -12.67 2.45 -14.88
CA ASN A 385 -12.84 3.79 -14.33
C ASN A 385 -11.51 4.54 -14.12
N ILE A 386 -10.40 3.82 -13.94
CA ILE A 386 -9.11 4.42 -13.54
C ILE A 386 -8.09 4.35 -14.68
N ALA A 387 -7.66 3.13 -15.04
CA ALA A 387 -6.70 2.87 -16.10
C ALA A 387 -7.33 2.95 -17.49
N ARG A 388 -8.64 2.75 -17.62
CA ARG A 388 -9.39 2.72 -18.90
C ARG A 388 -8.71 1.78 -19.91
N SER A 389 -8.41 0.57 -19.48
CA SER A 389 -7.57 -0.38 -20.23
C SER A 389 -8.27 -1.04 -21.42
N GLY A 390 -9.51 -0.65 -21.72
CA GLY A 390 -10.17 -0.97 -22.99
C GLY A 390 -9.63 -0.16 -24.17
N ASP A 391 -9.04 1.01 -23.91
CA ASP A 391 -8.48 1.86 -24.96
C ASP A 391 -7.09 1.37 -25.40
N PRO A 392 -6.78 1.33 -26.71
CA PRO A 392 -5.45 0.97 -27.19
C PRO A 392 -4.38 1.87 -26.57
N LEU A 393 -3.31 1.26 -26.05
CA LEU A 393 -2.28 1.97 -25.27
C LEU A 393 -1.68 3.15 -26.04
N GLU A 394 -1.53 3.05 -27.36
CA GLU A 394 -0.94 4.07 -28.22
C GLU A 394 -1.81 5.34 -28.30
N THR A 395 -3.13 5.19 -28.22
CA THR A 395 -4.12 6.28 -28.37
C THR A 395 -4.85 6.60 -27.07
N ALA A 396 -4.60 5.85 -26.00
CA ALA A 396 -5.26 6.02 -24.72
C ALA A 396 -5.03 7.44 -24.18
N GLU A 397 -6.11 8.05 -23.70
CA GLU A 397 -6.07 9.32 -22.97
C GLU A 397 -5.24 9.13 -21.70
N LEU A 398 -4.25 10.01 -21.50
CA LEU A 398 -3.43 10.05 -20.30
C LEU A 398 -4.11 10.89 -19.23
N TRP A 399 -3.84 10.57 -17.97
CA TRP A 399 -4.22 11.43 -16.86
C TRP A 399 -3.56 12.81 -17.01
N GLY A 400 -4.20 13.85 -16.49
CA GLY A 400 -3.56 15.11 -16.15
C GLY A 400 -2.76 14.98 -14.85
N THR A 401 -2.42 16.11 -14.25
CA THR A 401 -1.51 16.18 -13.09
C THR A 401 -2.16 16.74 -11.82
N MET A 402 -3.44 17.10 -11.89
CA MET A 402 -4.21 17.50 -10.71
C MET A 402 -4.41 16.31 -9.77
N LYS A 403 -4.54 16.57 -8.47
CA LYS A 403 -4.52 15.54 -7.42
C LYS A 403 -5.43 14.33 -7.66
N LEU A 404 -6.69 14.55 -8.05
CA LEU A 404 -7.65 13.46 -8.25
C LEU A 404 -7.17 12.48 -9.33
N GLN A 405 -6.57 13.00 -10.40
CA GLN A 405 -6.01 12.18 -11.46
C GLN A 405 -4.67 11.56 -11.09
N ALA A 406 -3.89 12.20 -10.23
CA ALA A 406 -2.67 11.62 -9.66
C ALA A 406 -2.99 10.44 -8.72
N ASN A 407 -4.10 10.49 -7.96
CA ASN A 407 -4.64 9.36 -7.21
C ASN A 407 -4.99 8.19 -8.15
N GLY A 408 -5.57 8.47 -9.32
CA GLY A 408 -5.75 7.44 -10.36
C GLY A 408 -4.44 6.78 -10.83
N VAL A 409 -3.34 7.54 -10.92
CA VAL A 409 -2.00 7.00 -11.24
C VAL A 409 -1.50 6.13 -10.09
N ARG A 410 -1.62 6.58 -8.84
CA ARG A 410 -1.28 5.83 -7.62
C ARG A 410 -1.97 4.47 -7.60
N THR A 411 -3.29 4.45 -7.76
CA THR A 411 -4.08 3.21 -7.75
C THR A 411 -3.69 2.29 -8.88
N THR A 412 -3.41 2.83 -10.07
CA THR A 412 -2.94 2.04 -11.22
C THR A 412 -1.60 1.36 -10.93
N ILE A 413 -0.69 2.04 -10.23
CA ILE A 413 0.59 1.47 -9.79
C ILE A 413 0.36 0.36 -8.75
N MET A 414 -0.47 0.60 -7.74
CA MET A 414 -0.81 -0.42 -6.73
C MET A 414 -1.41 -1.67 -7.36
N HIS A 415 -2.34 -1.50 -8.31
CA HIS A 415 -2.95 -2.60 -9.08
C HIS A 415 -1.94 -3.36 -9.93
N ALA A 416 -1.04 -2.65 -10.62
CA ALA A 416 0.03 -3.30 -11.38
C ALA A 416 0.98 -4.09 -10.48
N LEU A 417 1.30 -3.58 -9.29
CA LEU A 417 2.15 -4.28 -8.33
C LEU A 417 1.46 -5.50 -7.69
N MET A 418 0.14 -5.47 -7.55
CA MET A 418 -0.66 -6.67 -7.23
C MET A 418 -0.48 -7.75 -8.31
N HIS A 419 -0.57 -7.40 -9.59
CA HIS A 419 -0.42 -8.36 -10.69
C HIS A 419 1.01 -8.83 -10.94
N THR A 420 2.01 -8.03 -10.60
CA THR A 420 3.42 -8.45 -10.65
C THR A 420 3.87 -9.15 -9.38
N GLN A 421 3.04 -9.19 -8.34
CA GLN A 421 3.39 -9.63 -6.99
C GLN A 421 4.58 -8.84 -6.41
N GLY A 422 4.64 -7.53 -6.70
CA GLY A 422 5.68 -6.60 -6.23
C GLY A 422 6.94 -6.56 -7.11
N LEU A 423 7.00 -7.32 -8.21
CA LEU A 423 8.16 -7.32 -9.10
C LEU A 423 8.22 -6.07 -9.98
N ILE A 424 9.43 -5.54 -10.19
CA ILE A 424 9.67 -4.39 -11.09
C ILE A 424 10.68 -4.79 -12.16
N ALA A 425 10.40 -4.47 -13.43
CA ALA A 425 11.38 -4.60 -14.52
C ALA A 425 12.17 -3.29 -14.68
N ARG A 426 13.50 -3.37 -14.80
CA ARG A 426 14.39 -2.21 -14.99
C ARG A 426 15.40 -2.45 -16.14
N PRO A 427 15.38 -1.63 -17.21
CA PRO A 427 14.42 -0.56 -17.47
C PRO A 427 13.01 -1.10 -17.71
N TRP A 428 12.00 -0.23 -17.60
CA TRP A 428 10.67 -0.51 -18.12
C TRP A 428 10.55 0.08 -19.53
N ASP A 429 10.43 -0.77 -20.54
CA ASP A 429 10.21 -0.34 -21.93
C ASP A 429 8.74 -0.49 -22.32
N LEU A 430 8.24 0.40 -23.17
CA LEU A 430 6.87 0.29 -23.71
C LEU A 430 6.69 -1.05 -24.45
N GLY A 431 5.66 -1.79 -24.07
CA GLY A 431 5.40 -3.15 -24.55
C GLY A 431 6.12 -4.25 -23.77
N THR A 432 6.69 -3.93 -22.60
CA THR A 432 7.05 -4.93 -21.58
C THR A 432 5.77 -5.45 -20.92
N GLU A 433 5.60 -6.77 -20.88
CA GLU A 433 4.56 -7.48 -20.15
C GLU A 433 5.26 -8.27 -19.04
N LEU A 434 5.21 -7.79 -17.79
CA LEU A 434 5.70 -8.51 -16.60
C LEU A 434 4.49 -8.82 -15.71
N GLY A 435 4.35 -10.07 -15.28
CA GLY A 435 3.31 -10.47 -14.34
C GLY A 435 3.71 -11.72 -13.58
N ALA A 436 3.04 -11.97 -12.47
CA ALA A 436 3.34 -13.12 -11.63
C ALA A 436 2.10 -13.72 -10.97
N ARG A 437 2.25 -14.96 -10.52
CA ARG A 437 1.28 -15.66 -9.70
C ARG A 437 1.99 -16.35 -8.56
N ALA A 438 1.69 -15.96 -7.32
CA ALA A 438 2.09 -16.72 -6.15
C ALA A 438 1.32 -18.04 -6.10
N THR A 439 2.03 -19.11 -5.74
CA THR A 439 1.46 -20.39 -5.36
C THR A 439 1.64 -20.58 -3.84
N SER A 440 1.37 -21.78 -3.31
CA SER A 440 1.53 -22.04 -1.87
C SER A 440 2.94 -21.74 -1.35
N ASN A 441 4.00 -22.02 -2.13
CA ASN A 441 5.40 -21.86 -1.71
C ASN A 441 6.33 -21.34 -2.81
N SER A 442 5.81 -20.91 -3.96
CA SER A 442 6.64 -20.47 -5.09
C SER A 442 6.02 -19.29 -5.82
N LEU A 443 6.80 -18.67 -6.70
CA LEU A 443 6.34 -17.62 -7.59
C LEU A 443 6.55 -18.05 -9.03
N ILE A 444 5.48 -17.96 -9.83
CA ILE A 444 5.55 -18.10 -11.28
C ILE A 444 5.63 -16.70 -11.86
N VAL A 445 6.72 -16.39 -12.55
CA VAL A 445 6.96 -15.08 -13.16
C VAL A 445 6.94 -15.23 -14.67
N THR A 446 6.12 -14.45 -15.35
CA THR A 446 6.12 -14.35 -16.82
C THR A 446 6.57 -12.96 -17.23
N ILE A 447 7.49 -12.92 -18.18
CA ILE A 447 7.95 -11.69 -18.81
C ILE A 447 8.05 -11.84 -20.33
N LYS A 448 7.61 -10.82 -21.05
CA LYS A 448 7.75 -10.67 -22.49
C LYS A 448 8.08 -9.22 -22.80
N ALA A 449 8.89 -8.98 -23.83
CA ALA A 449 9.19 -7.64 -24.30
C ALA A 449 8.90 -7.52 -25.81
N SER A 450 8.39 -6.36 -26.23
CA SER A 450 8.14 -6.05 -27.64
C SER A 450 9.43 -5.89 -28.45
N LYS A 451 10.51 -5.46 -27.79
CA LYS A 451 11.86 -5.26 -28.35
C LYS A 451 12.86 -6.19 -27.67
N ASN A 452 14.10 -6.21 -28.16
CA ASN A 452 15.18 -6.88 -27.45
C ASN A 452 15.32 -6.23 -26.07
N TYR A 453 15.21 -7.04 -25.02
CA TYR A 453 15.30 -6.59 -23.63
C TYR A 453 16.66 -6.96 -23.06
N ASN A 454 17.30 -6.02 -22.38
CA ASN A 454 18.51 -6.24 -21.60
C ASN A 454 18.37 -5.43 -20.31
N GLY A 455 18.00 -6.11 -19.24
CA GLY A 455 17.66 -5.47 -17.97
C GLY A 455 17.53 -6.48 -16.84
N LYS A 456 16.84 -6.10 -15.78
CA LYS A 456 16.69 -6.88 -14.56
C LYS A 456 15.23 -6.96 -14.12
N ILE A 457 14.89 -8.07 -13.47
CA ILE A 457 13.69 -8.16 -12.64
C ILE A 457 14.12 -7.98 -11.18
N ILE A 458 13.57 -6.96 -10.54
CA ILE A 458 13.79 -6.63 -9.13
C ILE A 458 12.69 -7.28 -8.31
N PHE A 459 13.08 -8.09 -7.31
CA PHE A 459 12.15 -8.70 -6.36
C PHE A 459 11.96 -7.78 -5.15
N ASP A 460 10.72 -7.71 -4.65
CA ASP A 460 10.44 -7.00 -3.40
C ASP A 460 11.03 -7.77 -2.21
N VAL A 461 11.27 -7.05 -1.13
CA VAL A 461 11.78 -7.58 0.14
C VAL A 461 10.78 -7.27 1.25
N PRO A 462 10.93 -7.84 2.46
CA PRO A 462 10.17 -7.40 3.63
C PRO A 462 10.49 -5.93 3.99
N ARG A 463 9.89 -4.97 3.26
CA ARG A 463 10.16 -3.53 3.39
C ARG A 463 9.74 -3.01 4.77
N HIS A 464 8.67 -3.54 5.34
CA HIS A 464 8.25 -3.27 6.71
C HIS A 464 9.39 -3.48 7.69
N LYS A 465 10.19 -4.54 7.50
CA LYS A 465 11.34 -4.87 8.35
C LYS A 465 12.58 -4.08 7.96
N HIS A 466 12.91 -4.04 6.68
CA HIS A 466 14.20 -3.50 6.20
C HIS A 466 14.23 -1.98 6.01
N LEU A 467 13.09 -1.38 5.67
CA LEU A 467 12.95 0.05 5.44
C LEU A 467 12.25 0.74 6.62
N MET A 468 11.18 0.14 7.14
CA MET A 468 10.30 0.78 8.14
C MET A 468 10.60 0.36 9.60
N GLY A 469 11.35 -0.71 9.82
CA GLY A 469 11.75 -1.19 11.16
C GLY A 469 10.65 -1.86 11.99
N PHE A 470 9.53 -2.27 11.37
CA PHE A 470 8.50 -3.08 12.04
C PHE A 470 8.92 -4.55 12.15
N GLU A 471 8.48 -5.25 13.19
CA GLU A 471 8.71 -6.71 13.32
C GLU A 471 7.72 -7.53 12.47
N LYS A 472 6.52 -7.00 12.22
CA LYS A 472 5.51 -7.58 11.33
C LYS A 472 5.08 -6.59 10.26
N ASP A 473 4.55 -7.11 9.15
CA ASP A 473 3.96 -6.28 8.10
C ASP A 473 2.55 -5.79 8.49
N TRP A 474 2.49 -4.82 9.39
CA TRP A 474 1.23 -4.24 9.86
C TRP A 474 0.50 -3.50 8.72
N PRO A 475 -0.80 -3.79 8.49
CA PRO A 475 -1.64 -3.03 7.58
C PRO A 475 -1.65 -1.54 7.95
N ARG A 476 -1.47 -0.67 6.96
CA ARG A 476 -1.35 0.78 7.15
C ARG A 476 -1.68 1.50 5.85
N MET A 477 -2.22 2.71 5.94
CA MET A 477 -2.50 3.53 4.74
C MET A 477 -1.19 4.05 4.12
N ASN A 478 -1.25 4.46 2.86
CA ASN A 478 -0.16 5.04 2.08
C ASN A 478 1.07 4.13 1.95
N THR A 479 0.87 2.82 1.96
CA THR A 479 1.91 1.83 1.66
C THR A 479 1.71 1.24 0.27
N LEU A 480 2.78 0.81 -0.39
CA LEU A 480 2.65 -0.18 -1.46
C LEU A 480 2.63 -1.56 -0.81
N PRO A 481 1.53 -2.32 -0.87
CA PRO A 481 1.44 -3.60 -0.17
C PRO A 481 2.54 -4.57 -0.62
N GLU A 482 3.12 -5.29 0.34
CA GLU A 482 4.06 -6.37 0.07
C GLU A 482 3.30 -7.62 -0.36
N TRP A 483 3.56 -8.12 -1.57
CA TRP A 483 2.87 -9.31 -2.12
C TRP A 483 3.73 -10.56 -2.00
N PHE A 484 4.76 -10.70 -2.85
CA PHE A 484 5.76 -11.75 -2.74
C PHE A 484 7.11 -11.12 -2.41
N THR A 485 7.65 -11.45 -1.24
CA THR A 485 8.92 -10.90 -0.78
C THR A 485 10.00 -11.98 -0.69
N VAL A 486 11.23 -11.61 -1.06
CA VAL A 486 12.40 -12.47 -0.87
C VAL A 486 13.14 -12.10 0.42
N GLY A 487 13.40 -13.10 1.28
CA GLY A 487 14.25 -12.91 2.45
C GLY A 487 15.69 -12.74 2.02
N LEU A 488 16.34 -11.64 2.41
CA LEU A 488 17.67 -11.25 1.91
C LEU A 488 18.75 -12.34 2.12
N ASP A 489 18.67 -13.05 3.23
CA ASP A 489 19.57 -14.13 3.67
C ASP A 489 19.13 -15.53 3.18
N ARG A 490 17.94 -15.65 2.59
CA ARG A 490 17.43 -16.91 2.04
C ARG A 490 17.96 -17.16 0.65
N THR A 491 17.96 -18.43 0.25
CA THR A 491 18.37 -18.87 -1.08
C THR A 491 17.17 -19.36 -1.87
N TYR A 492 17.16 -19.08 -3.17
CA TYR A 492 16.08 -19.38 -4.08
C TYR A 492 16.60 -20.09 -5.32
N ARG A 493 15.88 -21.12 -5.76
CA ARG A 493 16.05 -21.78 -7.05
C ARG A 493 15.16 -21.11 -8.08
N ILE A 494 15.75 -20.75 -9.22
CA ILE A 494 15.06 -20.11 -10.33
C ILE A 494 15.14 -21.08 -11.51
N THR A 495 14.00 -21.59 -11.95
CA THR A 495 13.90 -22.57 -13.02
C THR A 495 13.21 -21.94 -14.22
N ASN A 496 13.88 -21.88 -15.38
CA ASN A 496 13.21 -21.51 -16.62
C ASN A 496 12.28 -22.66 -17.03
N VAL A 497 10.97 -22.39 -17.11
CA VAL A 497 9.94 -23.42 -17.28
C VAL A 497 10.08 -24.16 -18.62
N ARG A 498 10.51 -23.47 -19.68
CA ARG A 498 10.65 -24.03 -21.03
C ARG A 498 11.94 -24.81 -21.22
N THR A 499 13.06 -24.28 -20.74
CA THR A 499 14.40 -24.85 -20.99
C THR A 499 14.88 -25.78 -19.88
N HIS A 500 14.18 -25.79 -18.74
CA HIS A 500 14.56 -26.47 -17.50
C HIS A 500 15.93 -26.08 -16.94
N LYS A 501 16.54 -25.00 -17.47
CA LYS A 501 17.77 -24.44 -16.90
C LYS A 501 17.46 -23.86 -15.53
N THR A 502 18.27 -24.24 -14.56
CA THR A 502 18.17 -23.77 -13.18
C THR A 502 19.36 -22.88 -12.84
N GLN A 503 19.11 -21.91 -11.97
CA GLN A 503 20.14 -21.15 -11.28
C GLN A 503 19.72 -20.92 -9.83
N THR A 504 20.70 -20.70 -8.97
CA THR A 504 20.47 -20.39 -7.56
C THR A 504 20.91 -18.96 -7.28
N ARG A 505 20.10 -18.23 -6.52
CA ARG A 505 20.37 -16.85 -6.09
C ARG A 505 19.96 -16.65 -4.64
N THR A 506 20.66 -15.78 -3.92
CA THR A 506 20.16 -15.30 -2.63
C THR A 506 19.01 -14.30 -2.83
N GLY A 507 18.19 -14.08 -1.81
CA GLY A 507 17.17 -13.03 -1.85
C GLY A 507 17.79 -11.66 -2.07
N LYS A 508 18.95 -11.39 -1.47
CA LYS A 508 19.72 -10.16 -1.77
C LYS A 508 20.05 -10.04 -3.26
N GLN A 509 20.54 -11.09 -3.91
CA GLN A 509 20.83 -11.05 -5.35
C GLN A 509 19.57 -10.86 -6.21
N LEU A 510 18.42 -11.40 -5.77
CA LEU A 510 17.13 -11.18 -6.44
C LEU A 510 16.64 -9.74 -6.29
N HIS A 511 16.86 -9.13 -5.12
CA HIS A 511 16.54 -7.72 -4.87
C HIS A 511 17.50 -6.76 -5.58
N ASP A 512 18.81 -7.07 -5.63
CA ASP A 512 19.79 -6.32 -6.42
C ASP A 512 19.48 -6.42 -7.94
N GLY A 513 18.78 -7.49 -8.33
CA GLY A 513 18.13 -7.67 -9.62
C GLY A 513 18.58 -8.91 -10.39
N LEU A 514 17.61 -9.70 -10.83
CA LEU A 514 17.82 -10.86 -11.69
C LEU A 514 18.01 -10.41 -13.14
N GLU A 515 19.25 -10.48 -13.63
CA GLU A 515 19.61 -10.18 -15.02
C GLU A 515 18.81 -11.04 -16.01
N LEU A 516 18.29 -10.38 -17.05
CA LEU A 516 17.48 -11.00 -18.08
C LEU A 516 17.77 -10.39 -19.45
N ARG A 517 17.95 -11.28 -20.44
CA ARG A 517 18.03 -10.92 -21.85
C ARG A 517 16.97 -11.67 -22.63
N LEU A 518 16.14 -10.93 -23.37
CA LEU A 518 15.10 -11.48 -24.23
C LEU A 518 15.26 -10.94 -25.64
N LYS A 519 15.01 -11.78 -26.65
CA LYS A 519 14.78 -11.28 -28.00
C LYS A 519 13.39 -10.63 -28.10
N ALA A 520 13.20 -9.75 -29.07
CA ALA A 520 11.91 -9.16 -29.38
C ALA A 520 10.81 -10.25 -29.49
N ALA A 521 9.67 -10.00 -28.86
CA ALA A 521 8.52 -10.89 -28.72
C ALA A 521 8.78 -12.23 -28.01
N GLU A 522 9.99 -12.48 -27.50
CA GLU A 522 10.27 -13.66 -26.70
C GLU A 522 9.59 -13.55 -25.33
N ARG A 523 8.82 -14.59 -24.98
CA ARG A 523 8.31 -14.79 -23.63
C ARG A 523 9.19 -15.78 -22.89
N THR A 524 9.52 -15.44 -21.65
CA THR A 524 10.13 -16.34 -20.68
C THR A 524 9.23 -16.48 -19.46
N THR A 525 9.14 -17.70 -18.94
CA THR A 525 8.51 -17.99 -17.66
C THR A 525 9.52 -18.61 -16.72
N LEU A 526 9.57 -18.09 -15.49
CA LEU A 526 10.45 -18.53 -14.42
C LEU A 526 9.62 -19.05 -13.25
N LEU A 527 10.04 -20.17 -12.68
CA LEU A 527 9.56 -20.65 -11.38
C LEU A 527 10.61 -20.31 -10.33
N VAL A 528 10.22 -19.59 -9.29
CA VAL A 528 11.09 -19.15 -8.19
C VAL A 528 10.65 -19.86 -6.91
N GLU A 529 11.54 -20.65 -6.34
CA GLU A 529 11.26 -21.52 -5.19
C GLU A 529 12.28 -21.24 -4.08
N PRO A 530 11.86 -21.01 -2.83
CA PRO A 530 12.79 -20.98 -1.70
C PRO A 530 13.44 -22.35 -1.55
N ILE A 531 14.75 -22.36 -1.35
CA ILE A 531 15.49 -23.57 -0.96
C ILE A 531 15.43 -23.64 0.56
N HIS A 532 14.64 -24.57 1.09
CA HIS A 532 14.71 -24.90 2.50
C HIS A 532 16.00 -25.67 2.74
N ASN A 533 16.96 -25.04 3.43
CA ASN A 533 18.04 -25.79 4.06
C ASN A 533 17.39 -26.62 5.17
N LEU A 534 17.49 -27.94 5.06
CA LEU A 534 17.07 -28.88 6.11
C LEU A 534 17.87 -28.66 7.40
#